data_AF-A0A1G2ZRI5-F1
#
_entry.id   AF-A0A1G2ZRI5-F1
#
_cell.length_a   1.000
_cell.length_b   1.000
_cell.length_c   1.000
_cell.angle_alpha   90.00
_cell.angle_beta   90.00
_cell.angle_gamma   90.00
#
_symmetry.space_group_name_H-M   'P 1'
#
loop_
_entity.id
_entity.type
_entity.pdbx_description
1 polymer ?
#
loop_
_entity_poly.entity_id
_entity_poly.type
_entity_poly.pdbx_seq_one_letter_code
_entity_poly.pdbx_strand_id
1 'polypeptide(L)'
;MIDDPDKIATQKKWFKVWTTLLMDTYISNNEIGMFTRLGCAIAFRGINGKLVTTNQALQQLLQIPTNENIPQSFIDNFNVQIHQNGNDKISVTFKNWYKLQVDNSVDRVAKHRLNVTRNVTMQDKIRIDKKRLDKIREDKIKINGEVTVKEPFLYATIISYLNEKAKTSYKATTKKTTELIKARLKEGFALEDFKKVIDNKVHEWLNDLKFRKFLRPETLFGTKFEGYLNQQPLEKTQYDIDMEELEKNDKNME
;
A
#
# COMPACT_ATOMS: atom_id res chain seq x y z
N MET A 1 -33.24 -4.03 23.55
CA MET A 1 -31.92 -3.45 23.21
C MET A 1 -31.36 -4.27 22.07
N ILE A 2 -31.49 -3.80 20.84
CA ILE A 2 -30.94 -4.48 19.66
C ILE A 2 -29.55 -3.89 19.48
N ASP A 3 -28.53 -4.70 19.74
CA ASP A 3 -27.14 -4.30 19.53
C ASP A 3 -26.89 -4.10 18.04
N ASP A 4 -26.49 -2.87 17.70
CA ASP A 4 -26.09 -2.45 16.37
C ASP A 4 -24.91 -3.33 15.86
N PRO A 5 -25.10 -4.11 14.78
CA PRO A 5 -24.06 -4.99 14.23
C PRO A 5 -22.76 -4.26 13.87
N ASP A 6 -22.84 -2.95 13.54
CA ASP A 6 -21.68 -2.14 13.17
C ASP A 6 -20.83 -1.73 14.40
N LYS A 7 -21.42 -1.67 15.60
CA LYS A 7 -20.67 -1.49 16.85
C LYS A 7 -19.83 -2.71 17.20
N ILE A 8 -20.38 -3.91 16.99
CA ILE A 8 -19.67 -5.19 17.24
C ILE A 8 -18.51 -5.38 16.24
N ALA A 9 -18.69 -4.97 14.98
CA ALA A 9 -17.66 -5.03 13.94
C ALA A 9 -16.45 -4.12 14.23
N THR A 10 -16.66 -3.04 14.99
CA THR A 10 -15.60 -2.11 15.40
C THR A 10 -14.83 -2.64 16.63
N GLN A 11 -15.53 -3.26 17.59
CA GLN A 11 -14.89 -3.86 18.79
C GLN A 11 -13.97 -5.03 18.46
N LYS A 12 -14.37 -5.92 17.54
CA LYS A 12 -13.54 -7.08 17.14
C LYS A 12 -12.23 -6.68 16.45
N LYS A 13 -12.20 -5.52 15.77
CA LYS A 13 -10.99 -5.02 15.08
C LYS A 13 -9.94 -4.53 16.06
N TRP A 14 -10.35 -3.76 17.07
CA TRP A 14 -9.45 -3.34 18.15
C TRP A 14 -8.93 -4.52 18.95
N PHE A 15 -9.79 -5.51 19.26
CA PHE A 15 -9.37 -6.71 19.98
C PHE A 15 -8.23 -7.46 19.28
N LYS A 16 -8.28 -7.62 17.95
CA LYS A 16 -7.21 -8.27 17.17
C LYS A 16 -5.90 -7.48 17.17
N VAL A 17 -5.98 -6.15 17.15
CA VAL A 17 -4.79 -5.28 17.27
C VAL A 17 -4.17 -5.46 18.66
N TRP A 18 -4.97 -5.46 19.73
CA TRP A 18 -4.50 -5.66 21.09
C TRP A 18 -3.83 -7.03 21.29
N THR A 19 -4.48 -8.11 20.85
CA THR A 19 -3.90 -9.45 20.99
C THR A 19 -2.62 -9.61 20.16
N THR A 20 -2.52 -8.94 19.01
CA THR A 20 -1.29 -8.94 18.21
C THR A 20 -0.16 -8.19 18.90
N LEU A 21 -0.44 -7.00 19.45
CA LEU A 21 0.57 -6.19 20.15
C LEU A 21 1.06 -6.87 21.42
N LEU A 22 0.15 -7.48 22.19
CA LEU A 22 0.50 -8.20 23.43
C LEU A 22 1.30 -9.47 23.18
N MET A 23 1.23 -10.06 21.97
CA MET A 23 2.00 -11.23 21.58
C MET A 23 3.29 -10.88 20.81
N ASP A 24 3.52 -9.60 20.50
CA ASP A 24 4.69 -9.14 19.76
C ASP A 24 5.88 -8.94 20.71
N THR A 25 6.84 -9.84 20.65
CA THR A 25 8.03 -9.82 21.52
C THR A 25 8.98 -8.65 21.24
N TYR A 26 8.79 -7.91 20.15
CA TYR A 26 9.63 -6.76 19.77
C TYR A 26 9.11 -5.43 20.30
N ILE A 27 7.91 -5.40 20.88
CA ILE A 27 7.31 -4.19 21.43
C ILE A 27 7.28 -4.30 22.95
N SER A 28 7.78 -3.27 23.64
CA SER A 28 7.70 -3.23 25.10
C SER A 28 6.28 -2.93 25.60
N ASN A 29 5.92 -3.44 26.77
CA ASN A 29 4.64 -3.13 27.43
C ASN A 29 4.43 -1.62 27.61
N ASN A 30 5.52 -0.87 27.83
CA ASN A 30 5.49 0.58 27.95
C ASN A 30 5.04 1.24 26.63
N GLU A 31 5.60 0.81 25.50
CA GLU A 31 5.23 1.31 24.18
C GLU A 31 3.79 0.93 23.79
N ILE A 32 3.31 -0.25 24.21
CA ILE A 32 1.89 -0.64 24.06
C ILE A 32 1.00 0.33 24.86
N GLY A 33 1.40 0.68 26.09
CA GLY A 33 0.72 1.68 26.90
C GLY A 33 0.67 3.06 26.24
N MET A 34 1.81 3.53 25.73
CA MET A 34 1.91 4.80 24.98
C MET A 34 1.00 4.78 23.75
N PHE A 35 1.01 3.69 22.99
CA PHE A 35 0.17 3.49 21.83
C PHE A 35 -1.32 3.56 22.18
N THR A 36 -1.72 2.92 23.27
CA THR A 36 -3.09 2.97 23.80
C THR A 36 -3.53 4.39 24.08
N ARG A 37 -2.73 5.13 24.85
CA ARG A 37 -3.07 6.49 25.30
C ARG A 37 -3.17 7.46 24.12
N LEU A 38 -2.21 7.38 23.19
CA LEU A 38 -2.22 8.18 21.97
C LEU A 38 -3.42 7.85 21.07
N GLY A 39 -3.70 6.56 20.88
CA GLY A 39 -4.85 6.09 20.10
C GLY A 39 -6.18 6.59 20.66
N CYS A 40 -6.37 6.51 21.98
CA CYS A 40 -7.53 7.06 22.66
C CYS A 40 -7.61 8.59 22.48
N ALA A 41 -6.53 9.33 22.69
CA ALA A 41 -6.54 10.78 22.55
C ALA A 41 -6.89 11.23 21.13
N ILE A 42 -6.35 10.56 20.11
CA ILE A 42 -6.69 10.82 18.70
C ILE A 42 -8.16 10.50 18.43
N ALA A 43 -8.70 9.42 19.00
CA ALA A 43 -10.10 9.05 18.81
C ALA A 43 -11.08 10.05 19.45
N PHE A 44 -10.75 10.58 20.64
CA PHE A 44 -11.63 11.50 21.37
C PHE A 44 -11.45 12.97 20.98
N ARG A 45 -10.24 13.39 20.62
CA ARG A 45 -9.88 14.82 20.43
C ARG A 45 -9.26 15.11 19.06
N GLY A 46 -8.95 14.08 18.27
CA GLY A 46 -8.28 14.21 16.98
C GLY A 46 -9.25 14.20 15.80
N ILE A 47 -8.71 14.49 14.61
CA ILE A 47 -9.41 14.44 13.33
C ILE A 47 -8.52 13.67 12.35
N ASN A 48 -9.08 12.64 11.69
CA ASN A 48 -8.39 11.86 10.65
C ASN A 48 -7.01 11.28 11.07
N GLY A 49 -6.90 10.77 12.30
CA GLY A 49 -5.64 10.20 12.79
C GLY A 49 -4.61 11.24 13.26
N LYS A 50 -5.00 12.52 13.35
CA LYS A 50 -4.15 13.63 13.76
C LYS A 50 -4.65 14.25 15.06
N LEU A 51 -3.75 14.50 15.99
CA LEU A 51 -3.97 15.23 17.23
C LEU A 51 -3.09 16.48 17.23
N VAL A 52 -3.69 17.65 17.45
CA VAL A 52 -2.95 18.89 17.69
C VAL A 52 -2.88 19.10 19.19
N THR A 53 -1.68 19.22 19.74
CA THR A 53 -1.45 19.35 21.19
C THR A 53 -0.15 20.11 21.46
N THR A 54 0.30 20.24 22.70
CA THR A 54 1.63 20.78 23.04
C THR A 54 2.60 19.65 23.35
N ASN A 55 3.92 19.89 23.28
CA ASN A 55 4.93 18.88 23.64
C ASN A 55 4.72 18.37 25.08
N GLN A 56 4.49 19.29 26.02
CA GLN A 56 4.27 18.94 27.42
C GLN A 56 3.00 18.10 27.61
N ALA A 57 1.90 18.46 26.94
CA ALA A 57 0.66 17.70 27.01
C ALA A 57 0.79 16.30 26.36
N LEU A 58 1.60 16.17 25.31
CA LEU A 58 1.91 14.87 24.71
C LEU A 58 2.75 13.99 25.64
N GLN A 59 3.80 14.53 26.26
CA GLN A 59 4.62 13.78 27.23
C GLN A 59 3.77 13.29 28.40
N GLN A 60 2.91 14.16 28.95
CA GLN A 60 1.96 13.78 30.00
C GLN A 60 0.99 12.69 29.54
N LEU A 61 0.44 12.82 28.32
CA LEU A 61 -0.45 11.82 27.73
C LEU A 61 0.23 10.46 27.60
N LEU A 62 1.50 10.44 27.18
CA LEU A 62 2.28 9.21 26.99
C LEU A 62 2.89 8.69 28.29
N GLN A 63 2.71 9.39 29.42
CA GLN A 63 3.34 9.10 30.72
C GLN A 63 4.88 9.08 30.64
N ILE A 64 5.43 9.95 29.82
CA ILE A 64 6.88 10.15 29.70
C ILE A 64 7.26 11.27 30.67
N PRO A 65 8.36 11.11 31.45
CA PRO A 65 8.89 12.19 32.26
C PRO A 65 9.14 13.43 31.39
N THR A 66 8.81 14.63 31.89
CA THR A 66 8.87 15.88 31.11
C THR A 66 10.25 16.19 30.52
N ASN A 67 11.31 15.59 31.09
CA ASN A 67 12.70 15.76 30.68
C ASN A 67 13.18 14.73 29.66
N GLU A 68 12.34 13.77 29.28
CA GLU A 68 12.69 12.71 28.34
C GLU A 68 12.03 12.91 26.98
N ASN A 69 12.79 12.59 25.93
CA ASN A 69 12.29 12.56 24.58
C ASN A 69 11.41 11.32 24.38
N ILE A 70 10.46 11.42 23.44
CA ILE A 70 9.66 10.28 23.04
C ILE A 70 10.60 9.21 22.46
N PRO A 71 10.52 7.95 22.92
CA PRO A 71 11.39 6.89 22.43
C PRO A 71 11.33 6.78 20.91
N GLN A 72 12.49 6.81 20.25
CA GLN A 72 12.54 6.65 18.79
C GLN A 72 11.98 5.29 18.35
N SER A 73 12.17 4.25 19.18
CA SER A 73 11.56 2.94 18.98
C SER A 73 10.03 3.02 18.89
N PHE A 74 9.38 3.83 19.74
CA PHE A 74 7.94 4.04 19.70
C PHE A 74 7.52 4.71 18.39
N ILE A 75 8.24 5.75 17.98
CA ILE A 75 7.99 6.46 16.72
C ILE A 75 8.07 5.51 15.53
N ASP A 76 9.09 4.67 15.47
CA ASP A 76 9.35 3.76 14.36
C ASP A 76 8.39 2.57 14.36
N ASN A 77 8.19 1.94 15.53
CA ASN A 77 7.33 0.77 15.70
C ASN A 77 5.87 1.08 15.34
N PHE A 78 5.42 2.30 15.63
CA PHE A 78 4.05 2.73 15.43
C PHE A 78 3.88 3.76 14.30
N ASN A 79 4.94 4.15 13.59
CA ASN A 79 4.88 5.11 12.49
C ASN A 79 4.18 6.43 12.88
N VAL A 80 4.58 6.97 14.03
CA VAL A 80 4.09 8.24 14.56
C VAL A 80 4.88 9.38 13.93
N GLN A 81 4.22 10.43 13.47
CA GLN A 81 4.89 11.63 12.95
C GLN A 81 4.54 12.84 13.83
N ILE A 82 5.54 13.63 14.19
CA ILE A 82 5.37 14.82 15.03
C ILE A 82 5.89 16.03 14.23
N HIS A 83 5.01 16.98 13.96
CA HIS A 83 5.33 18.22 13.26
C HIS A 83 5.15 19.43 14.19
N GLN A 84 6.16 20.28 14.28
CA GLN A 84 6.08 21.56 15.01
C GLN A 84 5.36 22.59 14.14
N ASN A 85 4.29 23.21 14.64
CA ASN A 85 3.48 24.17 13.87
C ASN A 85 3.78 25.64 14.22
N GLY A 86 4.64 25.91 15.21
CA GLY A 86 4.83 27.24 15.79
C GLY A 86 3.81 27.56 16.90
N ASN A 87 4.21 28.36 17.89
CA ASN A 87 3.50 28.63 19.15
C ASN A 87 3.23 27.40 20.01
N ASP A 88 4.30 26.66 20.37
CA ASP A 88 4.31 25.53 21.32
C ASP A 88 3.36 24.36 20.97
N LYS A 89 2.71 24.46 19.81
CA LYS A 89 1.75 23.49 19.28
C LYS A 89 2.44 22.54 18.31
N ILE A 90 2.22 21.26 18.57
CA ILE A 90 2.63 20.14 17.75
C ILE A 90 1.42 19.46 17.11
N SER A 91 1.66 18.94 15.92
CA SER A 91 0.77 18.06 15.19
C SER A 91 1.32 16.65 15.23
N VAL A 92 0.64 15.78 15.99
CA VAL A 92 0.96 14.36 16.10
C VAL A 92 0.05 13.61 15.14
N THR A 93 0.62 12.94 14.14
CA THR A 93 -0.11 12.19 13.13
C THR A 93 0.25 10.73 13.23
N PHE A 94 -0.76 9.88 13.34
CA PHE A 94 -0.58 8.44 13.25
C PHE A 94 -0.70 8.02 11.78
N LYS A 95 0.45 7.81 11.12
CA LYS A 95 0.46 7.46 9.69
C LYS A 95 -0.12 6.08 9.50
N ASN A 96 -0.92 5.90 8.45
CA ASN A 96 -1.63 4.66 8.19
C ASN A 96 -2.63 4.26 9.29
N TRP A 97 -3.20 5.20 10.03
CA TRP A 97 -4.27 4.93 11.00
C TRP A 97 -5.40 4.06 10.40
N TYR A 98 -5.73 4.28 9.13
CA TYR A 98 -6.72 3.50 8.38
C TYR A 98 -6.31 2.03 8.20
N LYS A 99 -5.01 1.70 8.21
CA LYS A 99 -4.53 0.31 8.15
C LYS A 99 -4.75 -0.44 9.46
N LEU A 100 -4.93 0.23 10.60
CA LEU A 100 -5.42 -0.45 11.80
C LEU A 100 -6.87 -0.93 11.67
N GLN A 101 -7.59 -0.45 10.65
CA GLN A 101 -8.94 -0.89 10.32
C GLN A 101 -8.96 -2.07 9.33
N VAL A 102 -7.81 -2.44 8.73
CA VAL A 102 -7.68 -3.47 7.70
C VAL A 102 -6.59 -4.49 8.07
N ASP A 103 -6.98 -5.77 8.13
CA ASP A 103 -6.22 -6.96 8.54
C ASP A 103 -4.69 -6.79 8.78
N ASN A 104 -4.30 -6.83 10.07
CA ASN A 104 -2.92 -6.80 10.58
C ASN A 104 -2.55 -8.16 11.21
N SER A 105 -2.24 -9.16 10.39
CA SER A 105 -1.70 -10.41 10.94
C SER A 105 -0.31 -10.18 11.58
N VAL A 106 -0.12 -10.74 12.78
CA VAL A 106 1.09 -10.69 13.61
C VAL A 106 2.35 -10.98 12.77
N ASP A 107 2.31 -12.07 12.00
CA ASP A 107 3.45 -12.53 11.20
C ASP A 107 3.85 -11.54 10.09
N ARG A 108 2.89 -10.83 9.50
CA ARG A 108 3.19 -9.89 8.40
C ARG A 108 3.91 -8.66 8.94
N VAL A 109 3.46 -8.14 10.07
CA VAL A 109 4.00 -6.92 10.67
C VAL A 109 5.38 -7.20 11.29
N ALA A 110 5.54 -8.30 12.01
CA ALA A 110 6.84 -8.72 12.57
C ALA A 110 7.89 -8.95 11.47
N LYS A 111 7.54 -9.66 10.38
CA LYS A 111 8.44 -9.85 9.23
C LYS A 111 8.79 -8.54 8.51
N HIS A 112 7.86 -7.58 8.45
CA HIS A 112 8.14 -6.29 7.84
C HIS A 112 9.16 -5.51 8.67
N ARG A 113 8.98 -5.43 10.00
CA ARG A 113 9.91 -4.74 10.90
C ARG A 113 11.32 -5.34 10.86
N LEU A 114 11.42 -6.68 10.89
CA LEU A 114 12.70 -7.39 10.75
C LEU A 114 13.42 -7.15 9.41
N ASN A 115 12.68 -6.82 8.36
CA ASN A 115 13.26 -6.52 7.04
C ASN A 115 13.67 -5.06 6.89
N VAL A 116 13.05 -4.13 7.62
CA VAL A 116 13.40 -2.70 7.62
C VAL A 116 14.71 -2.45 8.38
N THR A 117 15.00 -3.21 9.44
CA THR A 117 16.22 -3.06 10.25
C THR A 117 17.50 -3.54 9.53
N ARG A 118 17.39 -4.34 8.46
CA ARG A 118 18.56 -4.72 7.65
C ARG A 118 18.80 -3.63 6.60
N ASN A 119 19.99 -3.02 6.59
CA ASN A 119 20.43 -2.19 5.47
C ASN A 119 20.65 -3.10 4.24
N VAL A 120 19.56 -3.35 3.51
CA VAL A 120 19.54 -4.28 2.37
C VAL A 120 20.08 -3.57 1.13
N THR A 121 21.26 -3.99 0.68
CA THR A 121 21.89 -3.58 -0.58
C THR A 121 21.01 -3.93 -1.79
N MET A 122 21.12 -3.23 -2.93
CA MET A 122 20.26 -3.48 -4.10
C MET A 122 20.31 -4.94 -4.59
N GLN A 123 21.47 -5.59 -4.49
CA GLN A 123 21.64 -7.01 -4.81
C GLN A 123 20.90 -7.93 -3.82
N ASP A 124 20.78 -7.53 -2.56
CA ASP A 124 20.00 -8.26 -1.56
C ASP A 124 18.49 -8.08 -1.77
N LYS A 125 18.02 -6.93 -2.25
CA LYS A 125 16.61 -6.74 -2.67
C LYS A 125 16.26 -7.69 -3.82
N ILE A 126 17.11 -7.77 -4.84
CA ILE A 126 16.93 -8.68 -5.99
C ILE A 126 16.94 -10.15 -5.52
N ARG A 127 17.84 -10.52 -4.60
CA ARG A 127 17.91 -11.88 -4.04
C ARG A 127 16.71 -12.23 -3.17
N ILE A 128 16.20 -11.27 -2.39
CA ILE A 128 14.99 -11.41 -1.58
C ILE A 128 13.75 -11.49 -2.47
N ASP A 129 13.66 -10.71 -3.54
CA ASP A 129 12.54 -10.75 -4.47
C ASP A 129 12.53 -12.05 -5.27
N LYS A 130 13.70 -12.57 -5.67
CA LYS A 130 13.81 -13.89 -6.31
C LYS A 130 13.42 -15.03 -5.34
N LYS A 131 13.89 -14.98 -4.08
CA LYS A 131 13.45 -15.92 -3.02
C LYS A 131 11.97 -15.78 -2.66
N ARG A 132 11.38 -14.58 -2.73
CA ARG A 132 9.94 -14.34 -2.54
C ARG A 132 9.14 -14.93 -3.70
N LEU A 133 9.59 -14.76 -4.94
CA LEU A 133 8.99 -15.36 -6.13
C LEU A 133 9.05 -16.89 -6.09
N ASP A 134 10.15 -17.46 -5.62
CA ASP A 134 10.31 -18.91 -5.46
C ASP A 134 9.45 -19.45 -4.30
N LYS A 135 9.32 -18.72 -3.19
CA LYS A 135 8.43 -19.10 -2.08
C LYS A 135 6.93 -18.93 -2.41
N ILE A 136 6.59 -17.96 -3.26
CA ILE A 136 5.24 -17.79 -3.84
C ILE A 136 4.88 -18.97 -4.77
N ARG A 137 5.86 -19.64 -5.39
CA ARG A 137 5.63 -20.89 -6.13
C ARG A 137 5.36 -22.09 -5.21
N GLU A 138 5.93 -22.09 -4.01
CA GLU A 138 5.82 -23.18 -3.03
C GLU A 138 4.60 -23.07 -2.08
N ASP A 139 4.07 -21.87 -1.80
CA ASP A 139 2.89 -21.64 -0.94
C ASP A 139 1.54 -22.02 -1.60
N LYS A 140 1.49 -23.07 -2.42
CA LYS A 140 0.24 -23.67 -2.91
C LYS A 140 -0.35 -24.57 -1.83
N ILE A 141 -1.22 -24.04 -0.97
CA ILE A 141 -2.04 -24.88 -0.09
C ILE A 141 -3.18 -25.49 -0.92
N LYS A 142 -3.16 -26.82 -1.08
CA LYS A 142 -4.26 -27.58 -1.70
C LYS A 142 -5.40 -27.72 -0.71
N ILE A 143 -6.56 -27.14 -1.04
CA ILE A 143 -7.84 -27.53 -0.45
C ILE A 143 -8.81 -27.68 -1.62
N ASN A 144 -9.24 -28.92 -1.88
CA ASN A 144 -10.24 -29.30 -2.90
C ASN A 144 -10.01 -28.80 -4.34
N GLY A 145 -8.77 -28.62 -4.78
CA GLY A 145 -8.42 -28.56 -6.21
C GLY A 145 -8.59 -27.22 -6.93
N GLU A 146 -9.08 -26.15 -6.29
CA GLU A 146 -9.20 -24.83 -6.92
C GLU A 146 -8.28 -23.77 -6.27
N VAL A 147 -7.54 -23.04 -7.12
CA VAL A 147 -6.58 -22.00 -6.73
C VAL A 147 -7.29 -20.65 -6.63
N THR A 148 -7.36 -20.03 -5.44
CA THR A 148 -7.87 -18.65 -5.29
C THR A 148 -6.88 -17.76 -4.53
N VAL A 149 -6.37 -16.73 -5.22
CA VAL A 149 -5.60 -15.62 -4.63
C VAL A 149 -6.59 -14.65 -3.97
N LYS A 150 -6.27 -14.09 -2.79
CA LYS A 150 -7.14 -13.09 -2.11
C LYS A 150 -7.48 -11.94 -3.06
N GLU A 151 -8.71 -11.94 -3.60
CA GLU A 151 -9.26 -11.00 -4.58
C GLU A 151 -8.90 -9.51 -4.32
N PRO A 152 -8.96 -8.98 -3.07
CA PRO A 152 -8.71 -7.56 -2.83
C PRO A 152 -7.26 -7.10 -3.09
N PHE A 153 -6.29 -8.00 -2.92
CA PHE A 153 -4.86 -7.68 -3.13
C PHE A 153 -4.53 -7.61 -4.62
N LEU A 154 -5.14 -8.49 -5.42
CA LEU A 154 -4.94 -8.54 -6.86
C LEU A 154 -5.47 -7.29 -7.55
N TYR A 155 -6.65 -6.81 -7.13
CA TYR A 155 -7.26 -5.58 -7.67
C TYR A 155 -6.40 -4.35 -7.38
N ALA A 156 -5.87 -4.25 -6.15
CA ALA A 156 -4.97 -3.18 -5.77
C ALA A 156 -3.68 -3.18 -6.62
N THR A 157 -3.13 -4.37 -6.90
CA THR A 157 -1.92 -4.54 -7.70
C THR A 157 -2.11 -4.07 -9.14
N ILE A 158 -3.20 -4.50 -9.80
CA ILE A 158 -3.52 -4.12 -11.18
C ILE A 158 -3.72 -2.61 -11.31
N ILE A 159 -4.47 -2.01 -10.39
CA ILE A 159 -4.78 -0.57 -10.44
C ILE A 159 -3.59 0.30 -10.04
N SER A 160 -2.76 -0.15 -9.09
CA SER A 160 -1.51 0.54 -8.80
C SER A 160 -0.60 0.60 -10.03
N TYR A 161 -0.50 -0.50 -10.78
CA TYR A 161 0.30 -0.55 -12.00
C TYR A 161 -0.24 0.40 -13.09
N LEU A 162 -1.56 0.42 -13.30
CA LEU A 162 -2.19 1.36 -14.23
C LEU A 162 -1.90 2.83 -13.84
N ASN A 163 -2.05 3.16 -12.56
CA ASN A 163 -1.82 4.51 -12.06
C ASN A 163 -0.38 4.98 -12.28
N GLU A 164 0.58 4.10 -12.01
CA GLU A 164 2.01 4.33 -12.22
C GLU A 164 2.31 4.58 -13.71
N LYS A 165 1.85 3.68 -14.60
CA LYS A 165 2.16 3.76 -16.04
C LYS A 165 1.43 4.88 -16.76
N ALA A 166 0.16 5.13 -16.43
CA ALA A 166 -0.66 6.14 -17.10
C ALA A 166 -0.60 7.53 -16.44
N LYS A 167 0.17 7.71 -15.36
CA LYS A 167 0.21 8.93 -14.53
C LYS A 167 -1.19 9.36 -14.05
N THR A 168 -1.94 8.40 -13.51
CA THR A 168 -3.34 8.58 -13.03
C THR A 168 -3.50 8.16 -11.57
N SER A 169 -4.71 8.31 -11.00
CA SER A 169 -5.00 8.06 -9.58
C SER A 169 -6.33 7.32 -9.35
N TYR A 170 -6.64 6.33 -10.18
CA TYR A 170 -7.83 5.49 -10.04
C TYR A 170 -7.83 4.68 -8.73
N LYS A 171 -9.04 4.45 -8.19
CA LYS A 171 -9.24 3.72 -6.94
C LYS A 171 -9.61 2.26 -7.20
N ALA A 172 -8.82 1.34 -6.66
CA ALA A 172 -9.07 -0.10 -6.71
C ALA A 172 -10.31 -0.57 -5.94
N THR A 173 -10.91 0.30 -5.12
CA THR A 173 -12.10 0.00 -4.29
C THR A 173 -13.41 0.35 -4.96
N THR A 174 -13.38 0.95 -6.16
CA THR A 174 -14.62 1.34 -6.86
C THR A 174 -15.32 0.11 -7.44
N LYS A 175 -16.62 -0.02 -7.18
CA LYS A 175 -17.44 -1.16 -7.58
C LYS A 175 -17.26 -1.54 -9.06
N LYS A 176 -17.31 -0.54 -9.95
CA LYS A 176 -17.16 -0.74 -11.39
C LYS A 176 -15.78 -1.27 -11.79
N THR A 177 -14.70 -0.75 -11.18
CA THR A 177 -13.34 -1.23 -11.41
C THR A 177 -13.16 -2.67 -10.92
N THR A 178 -13.69 -2.98 -9.73
CA THR A 178 -13.62 -4.33 -9.18
C THR A 178 -14.42 -5.34 -10.01
N GLU A 179 -15.59 -4.95 -10.52
CA GLU A 179 -16.42 -5.81 -11.38
C GLU A 179 -15.72 -6.15 -12.70
N LEU A 180 -15.08 -5.17 -13.34
CA LEU A 180 -14.36 -5.39 -14.59
C LEU A 180 -13.16 -6.32 -14.40
N ILE A 181 -12.36 -6.10 -13.35
CA ILE A 181 -11.21 -6.96 -13.07
C ILE A 181 -11.69 -8.38 -12.72
N LYS A 182 -12.71 -8.50 -11.88
CA LYS A 182 -13.29 -9.80 -11.51
C LYS A 182 -13.83 -10.56 -12.71
N ALA A 183 -14.48 -9.88 -13.65
CA ALA A 183 -14.97 -10.49 -14.88
C ALA A 183 -13.83 -11.13 -15.69
N ARG A 184 -12.72 -10.41 -15.90
CA ARG A 184 -11.56 -10.93 -16.64
C ARG A 184 -10.84 -12.07 -15.90
N LEU A 185 -10.75 -12.01 -14.57
CA LEU A 185 -10.21 -13.14 -13.80
C LEU A 185 -11.09 -14.40 -13.92
N LYS A 186 -12.42 -14.24 -13.96
CA LYS A 186 -13.35 -15.36 -14.16
C LYS A 186 -13.25 -15.96 -15.57
N GLU A 187 -12.86 -15.15 -16.55
CA GLU A 187 -12.58 -15.60 -17.92
C GLU A 187 -11.22 -16.32 -18.05
N GLY A 188 -10.40 -16.35 -16.99
CA GLY A 188 -9.13 -17.08 -16.96
C GLY A 188 -7.88 -16.23 -17.17
N PHE A 189 -8.03 -14.90 -17.30
CA PHE A 189 -6.88 -14.00 -17.44
C PHE A 189 -6.12 -13.84 -16.12
N ALA A 190 -4.80 -13.78 -16.19
CA ALA A 190 -3.90 -13.65 -15.05
C ALA A 190 -3.42 -12.21 -14.88
N LEU A 191 -2.80 -11.90 -13.73
CA LEU A 191 -2.22 -10.58 -13.42
C LEU A 191 -1.34 -10.03 -14.54
N GLU A 192 -0.51 -10.88 -15.14
CA GLU A 192 0.44 -10.49 -16.19
C GLU A 192 -0.28 -10.05 -17.48
N ASP A 193 -1.47 -10.61 -17.76
CA ASP A 193 -2.29 -10.19 -18.90
C ASP A 193 -2.81 -8.76 -18.70
N PHE A 194 -3.23 -8.42 -17.48
CA PHE A 194 -3.63 -7.05 -17.18
C PHE A 194 -2.47 -6.07 -17.34
N LYS A 195 -1.27 -6.43 -16.87
CA LYS A 195 -0.09 -5.58 -17.04
C LYS A 195 0.25 -5.40 -18.51
N LYS A 196 0.21 -6.47 -19.30
CA LYS A 196 0.47 -6.41 -20.74
C LYS A 196 -0.53 -5.51 -21.48
N VAL A 197 -1.83 -5.61 -21.15
CA VAL A 197 -2.86 -4.70 -21.70
C VAL A 197 -2.56 -3.23 -21.33
N ILE A 198 -2.15 -2.98 -20.09
CA ILE A 198 -1.78 -1.64 -19.63
C ILE A 198 -0.56 -1.14 -20.42
N ASP A 199 0.50 -1.93 -20.53
CA ASP A 199 1.72 -1.53 -21.22
C ASP A 199 1.47 -1.25 -22.71
N ASN A 200 0.71 -2.13 -23.39
CA ASN A 200 0.34 -1.95 -24.79
C ASN A 200 -0.40 -0.62 -25.02
N LYS A 201 -1.40 -0.32 -24.18
CA LYS A 201 -2.21 0.90 -24.34
C LYS A 201 -1.54 2.15 -23.82
N VAL A 202 -0.71 2.06 -22.79
CA VAL A 202 0.10 3.19 -22.34
C VAL A 202 1.09 3.57 -23.43
N HIS A 203 1.75 2.60 -24.06
CA HIS A 203 2.65 2.88 -25.17
C HIS A 203 1.93 3.55 -26.35
N GLU A 204 0.75 3.05 -26.74
CA GLU A 204 -0.01 3.60 -27.86
C GLU A 204 -0.68 4.96 -27.56
N TRP A 205 -1.26 5.13 -26.37
CA TRP A 205 -2.19 6.24 -26.09
C TRP A 205 -1.63 7.31 -25.17
N LEU A 206 -0.58 7.06 -24.37
CA LEU A 206 -0.15 8.04 -23.36
C LEU A 206 0.29 9.36 -23.98
N ASN A 207 0.99 9.28 -25.11
CA ASN A 207 1.54 10.44 -25.82
C ASN A 207 0.57 11.03 -26.85
N ASP A 208 -0.54 10.34 -27.15
CA ASP A 208 -1.56 10.84 -28.06
C ASP A 208 -2.60 11.68 -27.28
N LEU A 209 -2.69 12.97 -27.60
CA LEU A 209 -3.60 13.93 -26.95
C LEU A 209 -5.08 13.53 -27.05
N LYS A 210 -5.47 12.86 -28.14
CA LYS A 210 -6.84 12.39 -28.36
C LYS A 210 -7.12 11.11 -27.59
N PHE A 211 -6.13 10.21 -27.50
CA PHE A 211 -6.36 8.87 -26.96
C PHE A 211 -5.98 8.68 -25.49
N ARG A 212 -5.10 9.50 -24.90
CA ARG A 212 -4.68 9.39 -23.49
C ARG A 212 -5.82 9.36 -22.48
N LYS A 213 -6.93 10.04 -22.78
CA LYS A 213 -8.15 10.07 -21.94
C LYS A 213 -8.85 8.72 -21.80
N PHE A 214 -8.49 7.75 -22.63
CA PHE A 214 -9.04 6.39 -22.62
C PHE A 214 -8.21 5.40 -21.78
N LEU A 215 -7.09 5.83 -21.17
CA LEU A 215 -6.30 5.03 -20.23
C LEU A 215 -7.00 4.91 -18.86
N ARG A 216 -8.17 4.27 -18.84
CA ARG A 216 -9.01 4.10 -17.65
C ARG A 216 -9.48 2.64 -17.51
N PRO A 217 -9.79 2.16 -16.28
CA PRO A 217 -10.19 0.77 -16.06
C PRO A 217 -11.36 0.32 -16.94
N GLU A 218 -12.36 1.18 -17.15
CA GLU A 218 -13.54 0.86 -17.97
C GLU A 218 -13.21 0.59 -19.43
N THR A 219 -12.19 1.26 -19.96
CA THR A 219 -11.80 1.06 -21.35
C THR A 219 -10.86 -0.13 -21.45
N LEU A 220 -9.84 -0.19 -20.60
CA LEU A 220 -8.80 -1.21 -20.66
C LEU A 220 -9.32 -2.60 -20.31
N PHE A 221 -10.23 -2.71 -19.34
CA PHE A 221 -10.76 -3.99 -18.83
C PHE A 221 -12.19 -4.28 -19.32
N GLY A 222 -12.65 -3.51 -20.31
CA GLY A 222 -13.92 -3.72 -20.99
C GLY A 222 -13.91 -4.92 -21.94
N THR A 223 -14.88 -4.98 -22.85
CA THR A 223 -15.07 -6.12 -23.78
C THR A 223 -13.93 -6.31 -24.78
N LYS A 224 -13.05 -5.31 -24.96
CA LYS A 224 -11.91 -5.35 -25.88
C LYS A 224 -10.61 -5.86 -25.24
N PHE A 225 -10.66 -6.36 -24.00
CA PHE A 225 -9.48 -6.76 -23.22
C PHE A 225 -8.55 -7.72 -23.98
N GLU A 226 -9.10 -8.83 -24.50
CA GLU A 226 -8.32 -9.82 -25.26
C GLU A 226 -7.70 -9.24 -26.53
N GLY A 227 -8.42 -8.34 -27.21
CA GLY A 227 -7.91 -7.63 -28.38
C GLY A 227 -6.71 -6.75 -28.04
N TYR A 228 -6.72 -6.09 -26.88
CA TYR A 228 -5.58 -5.30 -26.41
C TYR A 228 -4.42 -6.18 -25.94
N LEU A 229 -4.71 -7.35 -25.37
CA LEU A 229 -3.70 -8.31 -24.90
C LEU A 229 -2.88 -8.89 -26.07
N ASN A 230 -3.56 -9.13 -27.19
CA ASN A 230 -3.00 -9.72 -28.41
C ASN A 230 -2.57 -8.68 -29.45
N GLN A 231 -2.63 -7.39 -29.10
CA GLN A 231 -2.16 -6.34 -30.00
C GLN A 231 -0.66 -6.48 -30.25
N GLN A 232 -0.26 -6.43 -31.52
CA GLN A 232 1.14 -6.42 -31.91
C GLN A 232 1.78 -5.10 -31.45
N PRO A 233 3.03 -5.12 -30.95
CA PRO A 233 3.78 -3.90 -30.69
C PRO A 233 3.78 -3.04 -31.95
N LEU A 234 3.43 -1.76 -31.82
CA LEU A 234 3.69 -0.82 -32.89
C LEU A 234 5.21 -0.74 -33.08
N GLU A 235 5.67 -0.76 -34.33
CA GLU A 235 7.08 -0.46 -34.62
C GLU A 235 7.44 0.87 -33.95
N LYS A 236 8.66 0.94 -33.39
CA LYS A 236 9.16 2.12 -32.67
C LYS A 236 8.76 3.38 -33.42
N THR A 237 8.07 4.30 -32.76
CA THR A 237 7.73 5.57 -33.39
C THR A 237 9.01 6.39 -33.59
N GLN A 238 9.03 7.29 -34.57
CA GLN A 238 10.18 8.18 -34.79
C GLN A 238 10.60 8.90 -33.48
N TYR A 239 9.62 9.24 -32.64
CA TYR A 239 9.86 9.81 -31.31
C TYR A 239 10.65 8.90 -30.35
N ASP A 240 10.39 7.58 -30.38
CA ASP A 240 11.13 6.60 -29.56
C ASP A 240 12.58 6.46 -30.05
N ILE A 241 12.79 6.60 -31.37
CA ILE A 241 14.12 6.60 -31.99
C ILE A 241 14.88 7.88 -31.61
N ASP A 242 14.23 9.04 -31.73
CA ASP A 242 14.82 10.35 -31.43
C ASP A 242 15.20 10.47 -29.93
N MET A 243 14.37 9.95 -29.02
CA MET A 243 14.66 9.95 -27.58
C MET A 243 15.80 8.99 -27.20
N GLU A 244 15.87 7.80 -27.80
CA GLU A 244 17.02 6.89 -27.61
C GLU A 244 18.33 7.49 -28.13
N GLU A 245 18.27 8.33 -29.18
CA GLU A 245 19.43 9.01 -29.75
C GLU A 245 19.89 10.19 -28.88
N LEU A 246 18.96 10.95 -28.30
CA LEU A 246 19.26 11.99 -27.31
C LEU A 246 19.89 11.42 -26.02
N GLU A 247 19.35 10.34 -25.48
CA GLU A 247 19.89 9.70 -24.27
C GLU A 247 21.29 9.07 -24.49
N LYS A 248 21.62 8.70 -25.73
CA LYS A 248 22.97 8.24 -26.09
C LYS A 248 23.96 9.39 -26.24
N ASN A 249 23.51 10.54 -26.73
CA ASN A 249 24.36 11.71 -26.89
C ASN A 249 24.73 12.35 -25.54
N ASP A 250 23.82 12.37 -24.56
CA ASP A 250 24.12 12.86 -23.21
C ASP A 250 25.14 11.97 -22.48
N LYS A 251 25.13 10.64 -22.71
CA LYS A 251 26.08 9.70 -22.10
C LYS A 251 27.47 9.71 -22.71
N ASN A 252 27.64 10.29 -23.90
CA ASN A 252 28.94 10.45 -24.57
C ASN A 252 29.60 11.80 -24.25
N MET A 253 28.97 12.62 -23.41
CA MET A 253 29.45 13.96 -23.02
C MET A 253 29.96 14.02 -21.56
N GLU A 254 29.93 12.89 -20.83
CA GLU A 254 30.65 12.64 -19.55
C GLU A 254 31.90 11.76 -19.79
#